data_AF-A0A4R0IVF1-F1
#
_entry.id   AF-A0A4R0IVF1-F1
#
_cell.length_a   1.000
_cell.length_b   1.000
_cell.length_c   1.000
_cell.angle_alpha   90.00
_cell.angle_beta   90.00
_cell.angle_gamma   90.00
#
_symmetry.space_group_name_H-M   'P 1'
#
loop_
_entity.id
_entity.type
_entity.pdbx_description
1 polymer ?
#
loop_
_entity_poly.entity_id
_entity_poly.type
_entity_poly.pdbx_seq_one_letter_code
_entity_poly.pdbx_strand_id
1 'polypeptide(L)'
;MFGAGALAALWRLERERREAWSLAGLTGLVLQNVTFAGVVATRLALTSTASHDRSATTALWALHDALFTLNGTFLALALVGLSIGGRRTGLIPPWHGVLGLVAAVLQFSSATLAYWVIGNGGVLGLLGLLGWLMWVVWLVVYGVVLIRHDLETPGRVRIAV
;
A
#
# COMPACT_ATOMS: atom_id res chain seq x y z
N MET A 1 -1.47 -9.83 6.83
CA MET A 1 -1.15 -11.18 6.32
C MET A 1 -0.48 -11.15 4.94
N PHE A 2 -1.02 -10.47 3.93
CA PHE A 2 -0.40 -10.37 2.59
C PHE A 2 1.09 -9.99 2.58
N GLY A 3 1.47 -8.87 3.21
CA GLY A 3 2.86 -8.38 3.18
C GLY A 3 3.88 -9.36 3.78
N ALA A 4 3.49 -10.10 4.81
CA ALA A 4 4.34 -11.14 5.41
C ALA A 4 4.50 -12.34 4.48
N GLY A 5 3.44 -12.74 3.77
CA GLY A 5 3.49 -13.80 2.75
C GLY A 5 4.36 -13.42 1.55
N ALA A 6 4.23 -12.18 1.06
CA ALA A 6 5.07 -11.66 0.00
C ALA A 6 6.55 -11.60 0.43
N LEU A 7 6.83 -11.11 1.64
CA LEU A 7 8.18 -11.14 2.21
C LEU A 7 8.71 -12.57 2.28
N ALA A 8 7.94 -13.52 2.84
CA ALA A 8 8.39 -14.90 2.97
C ALA A 8 8.72 -15.56 1.62
N ALA A 9 7.92 -15.30 0.59
CA ALA A 9 8.15 -15.80 -0.77
C ALA A 9 9.40 -15.19 -1.42
N LEU A 10 9.68 -13.91 -1.18
CA LEU A 10 10.80 -13.19 -1.79
C LEU A 10 12.12 -13.33 -1.01
N TRP A 11 12.05 -13.48 0.31
CA TRP A 11 13.17 -13.27 1.22
C TRP A 11 14.41 -14.09 0.87
N ARG A 12 14.23 -15.37 0.55
CA ARG A 12 15.35 -16.26 0.23
C ARG A 12 16.10 -15.80 -1.03
N LEU A 13 15.36 -15.54 -2.11
CA LEU A 13 15.92 -15.15 -3.41
C LEU A 13 16.51 -13.74 -3.36
N GLU A 14 15.92 -12.82 -2.59
CA GLU A 14 16.48 -11.48 -2.38
C GLU A 14 17.78 -11.52 -1.58
N ARG A 15 17.86 -12.38 -0.55
CA ARG A 15 19.07 -12.51 0.28
C ARG A 15 20.27 -13.05 -0.49
N GLU A 16 20.03 -14.00 -1.39
CA GLU A 16 21.04 -14.52 -2.33
C GLU A 16 21.59 -13.41 -3.25
N ARG A 17 20.76 -12.41 -3.58
CA ARG A 17 21.11 -11.25 -4.41
C ARG A 17 21.56 -10.01 -3.63
N ARG A 18 21.61 -10.09 -2.28
CA ARG A 18 21.85 -8.94 -1.37
C ARG A 18 20.88 -7.76 -1.59
N GLU A 19 19.63 -8.08 -1.90
CA GLU A 19 18.55 -7.11 -2.07
C GLU A 19 17.56 -7.17 -0.89
N ALA A 20 16.74 -6.14 -0.73
CA ALA A 20 15.76 -6.03 0.36
C ALA A 20 14.47 -5.30 -0.08
N TRP A 21 14.09 -5.44 -1.35
CA TRP A 21 12.93 -4.72 -1.90
C TRP A 21 11.61 -5.12 -1.24
N SER A 22 11.47 -6.39 -0.87
CA SER A 22 10.32 -6.88 -0.11
C SER A 22 10.18 -6.20 1.27
N LEU A 23 11.28 -5.85 1.93
CA LEU A 23 11.25 -5.12 3.21
C LEU A 23 10.81 -3.67 3.03
N ALA A 24 11.26 -3.00 1.96
CA ALA A 24 10.76 -1.67 1.61
C ALA A 24 9.24 -1.73 1.33
N GLY A 25 8.80 -2.76 0.60
CA GLY A 25 7.39 -3.03 0.34
C GLY A 25 6.57 -3.23 1.61
N LEU A 26 7.06 -4.09 2.52
CA LEU A 26 6.43 -4.35 3.81
C LEU A 26 6.38 -3.10 4.69
N THR A 27 7.43 -2.30 4.69
CA THR A 27 7.48 -1.03 5.42
C THR A 27 6.36 -0.10 4.97
N GLY A 28 6.16 0.05 3.65
CA GLY A 28 5.02 0.80 3.11
C GLY A 28 3.67 0.26 3.58
N LEU A 29 3.49 -1.06 3.62
CA LEU A 29 2.25 -1.68 4.12
C LEU A 29 2.03 -1.42 5.63
N VAL A 30 3.07 -1.48 6.45
CA VAL A 30 2.98 -1.19 7.89
C VAL A 30 2.61 0.28 8.11
N LEU A 31 3.25 1.20 7.41
CA LEU A 31 2.96 2.63 7.50
C LEU A 31 1.51 2.96 7.08
N GLN A 32 0.96 2.25 6.08
CA GLN A 32 -0.45 2.39 5.73
C GLN A 32 -1.37 1.99 6.90
N ASN A 33 -1.08 0.88 7.58
CA ASN A 33 -1.90 0.45 8.72
C ASN A 33 -1.87 1.47 9.87
N VAL A 34 -0.70 2.04 10.16
CA VAL A 34 -0.55 3.11 11.15
C VAL A 34 -1.38 4.34 10.75
N THR A 35 -1.34 4.71 9.46
CA THR A 35 -2.12 5.85 8.94
C THR A 35 -3.61 5.61 9.03
N PHE A 36 -4.09 4.41 8.68
CA PHE A 36 -5.49 4.03 8.84
C PHE A 36 -5.94 4.06 10.30
N ALA A 37 -5.10 3.64 11.25
CA ALA A 37 -5.40 3.78 12.67
C ALA A 37 -5.60 5.26 13.06
N GLY A 38 -4.76 6.17 12.54
CA GLY A 38 -4.92 7.62 12.71
C GLY A 38 -6.22 8.17 12.10
N VAL A 39 -6.58 7.72 10.90
CA VAL A 39 -7.84 8.08 10.23
C VAL A 39 -9.05 7.64 11.06
N VAL A 40 -9.02 6.41 11.60
CA VAL A 40 -10.08 5.87 12.47
C VAL A 40 -10.15 6.64 13.79
N ALA A 41 -9.00 6.92 14.42
CA ALA A 41 -8.94 7.71 15.66
C ALA A 41 -9.53 9.12 15.46
N THR A 42 -9.21 9.77 14.34
CA THR A 42 -9.77 11.08 13.96
C THR A 42 -11.29 11.00 13.76
N ARG A 43 -11.78 9.92 13.14
CA ARG A 43 -13.21 9.68 12.96
C ARG A 43 -13.92 9.44 14.29
N LEU A 44 -13.29 8.74 15.23
CA LEU A 44 -13.83 8.58 16.58
C LEU A 44 -13.88 9.93 17.32
N ALA A 45 -12.82 10.74 17.24
CA ALA A 45 -12.80 12.09 17.82
C ALA A 45 -13.87 13.03 17.22
N LEU A 46 -14.17 12.88 15.92
CA LEU A 46 -15.27 13.60 15.27
C LEU A 46 -16.62 13.25 15.91
N THR A 47 -16.87 11.97 16.21
CA THR A 47 -18.16 11.55 16.82
C THR A 47 -18.38 12.14 18.22
N SER A 48 -17.32 12.41 18.99
CA SER A 48 -17.42 13.03 20.32
C SER A 48 -17.50 14.56 20.28
N THR A 49 -16.90 15.20 19.27
CA THR A 49 -16.74 16.67 19.22
C THR A 49 -17.80 17.37 18.37
N ALA A 50 -18.47 16.63 17.47
CA ALA A 50 -19.41 17.18 16.48
C ALA A 50 -20.57 18.01 17.07
N SER A 51 -21.04 17.68 18.27
CA SER A 51 -22.14 18.39 18.94
C SER A 51 -21.70 19.61 19.76
N HIS A 52 -20.39 19.80 19.98
CA HIS A 52 -19.87 20.78 20.94
C HIS A 52 -19.05 21.90 20.29
N ASP A 53 -18.27 21.61 19.24
CA ASP A 53 -17.39 22.60 18.61
C ASP A 53 -17.26 22.41 17.10
N ARG A 54 -17.79 23.38 16.35
CA ARG A 54 -17.75 23.41 14.88
C ARG A 54 -16.33 23.61 14.34
N SER A 55 -15.50 24.40 15.01
CA SER A 55 -14.13 24.70 14.56
C SER A 55 -13.22 23.48 14.69
N ALA A 56 -13.30 22.79 15.83
CA ALA A 56 -12.59 21.52 16.05
C ALA A 56 -13.06 20.43 15.08
N THR A 57 -14.37 20.39 14.78
CA THR A 57 -14.92 19.46 13.78
C THR A 57 -14.33 19.69 12.39
N THR A 58 -14.23 20.94 11.94
CA THR A 58 -13.61 21.27 10.64
C THR A 58 -12.14 20.90 10.59
N ALA A 59 -11.37 21.17 11.66
CA ALA A 59 -9.95 20.82 11.73
C ALA A 59 -9.72 19.30 11.69
N LEU A 60 -10.54 18.52 12.39
CA LEU A 60 -10.46 17.07 12.38
C LEU A 60 -10.82 16.48 11.00
N TRP A 61 -11.78 17.06 10.29
CA TRP A 61 -12.05 16.66 8.89
C TRP A 61 -10.87 16.94 7.96
N ALA A 62 -10.26 18.13 8.06
CA ALA A 62 -9.08 18.45 7.26
C ALA A 62 -7.90 17.50 7.56
N LEU A 63 -7.68 17.16 8.83
CA LEU A 63 -6.67 16.18 9.24
C LEU A 63 -6.97 14.78 8.69
N HIS A 64 -8.23 14.35 8.76
CA HIS A 64 -8.69 13.07 8.21
C HIS A 64 -8.38 12.97 6.71
N ASP A 65 -8.75 14.00 5.93
CA ASP A 65 -8.54 14.04 4.48
C ASP A 65 -7.05 14.07 4.11
N ALA A 66 -6.25 14.83 4.87
CA ALA A 66 -4.81 14.88 4.71
C ALA A 66 -4.16 13.52 4.98
N LEU A 67 -4.50 12.85 6.09
CA LEU A 67 -4.00 11.51 6.40
C LEU A 67 -4.38 10.50 5.31
N PHE A 68 -5.63 10.55 4.84
CA PHE A 68 -6.10 9.65 3.79
C PHE A 68 -5.36 9.86 2.47
N THR A 69 -5.07 11.11 2.11
CA THR A 69 -4.35 11.43 0.87
C THR A 69 -2.86 11.09 0.98
N LEU A 70 -2.22 11.42 2.12
CA LEU A 70 -0.81 11.09 2.36
C LEU A 70 -0.56 9.58 2.42
N ASN A 71 -1.58 8.77 2.75
CA ASN A 71 -1.51 7.31 2.68
C ASN A 71 -1.08 6.80 1.29
N GLY A 72 -1.36 7.56 0.22
CA GLY A 72 -0.90 7.26 -1.14
C GLY A 72 0.63 7.14 -1.26
N THR A 73 1.40 7.87 -0.44
CA THR A 73 2.87 7.76 -0.42
C THR A 73 3.33 6.40 0.09
N PHE A 74 2.71 5.89 1.15
CA PHE A 74 3.01 4.59 1.74
C PHE A 74 2.56 3.44 0.83
N LEU A 75 1.44 3.65 0.13
CA LEU A 75 0.99 2.73 -0.91
C LEU A 75 1.95 2.68 -2.10
N ALA A 76 2.47 3.82 -2.54
CA ALA A 76 3.48 3.88 -3.58
C ALA A 76 4.77 3.14 -3.17
N LEU A 77 5.24 3.34 -1.92
CA LEU A 77 6.39 2.62 -1.38
C LEU A 77 6.15 1.10 -1.38
N ALA A 78 4.96 0.67 -0.95
CA ALA A 78 4.58 -0.74 -0.96
C ALA A 78 4.63 -1.34 -2.37
N LEU A 79 4.01 -0.65 -3.34
CA LEU A 79 3.95 -1.06 -4.73
C LEU A 79 5.34 -1.11 -5.39
N VAL A 80 6.20 -0.11 -5.15
CA VAL A 80 7.57 -0.09 -5.67
C VAL A 80 8.37 -1.28 -5.12
N GLY A 81 8.39 -1.45 -3.80
CA GLY A 81 9.16 -2.52 -3.17
C GLY A 81 8.73 -3.90 -3.64
N LEU A 82 7.44 -4.20 -3.60
CA LEU A 82 6.94 -5.53 -3.97
C LEU A 82 6.98 -5.80 -5.48
N SER A 83 6.81 -4.77 -6.31
CA SER A 83 6.91 -4.91 -7.78
C SER A 83 8.35 -5.12 -8.24
N ILE A 84 9.31 -4.39 -7.66
CA ILE A 84 10.73 -4.57 -7.99
C ILE A 84 11.21 -5.92 -7.45
N GLY A 85 10.93 -6.22 -6.18
CA GLY A 85 11.29 -7.50 -5.56
C GLY A 85 10.73 -8.68 -6.33
N GLY A 86 9.43 -8.68 -6.60
CA GLY A 86 8.79 -9.75 -7.38
C GLY A 86 9.34 -9.91 -8.80
N ARG A 87 9.68 -8.82 -9.49
CA ARG A 87 10.25 -8.90 -10.85
C ARG A 87 11.68 -9.43 -10.83
N ARG A 88 12.50 -9.02 -9.86
CA ARG A 88 13.91 -9.41 -9.76
C ARG A 88 14.08 -10.86 -9.30
N THR A 89 13.17 -11.36 -8.48
CA THR A 89 13.13 -12.77 -8.07
C THR A 89 12.45 -13.68 -9.09
N GLY A 90 11.76 -13.10 -10.09
CA GLY A 90 10.99 -13.84 -11.09
C GLY A 90 9.66 -14.37 -10.59
N LEU A 91 9.23 -13.99 -9.38
CA LEU A 91 7.94 -14.40 -8.81
C LEU A 91 6.74 -13.88 -9.62
N ILE A 92 6.85 -12.66 -10.17
CA ILE A 92 5.78 -12.04 -10.97
C ILE A 92 6.24 -11.74 -12.41
N PRO A 93 5.32 -11.81 -13.38
CA PRO A 93 5.63 -11.45 -14.76
C PRO A 93 5.91 -9.93 -14.92
N PRO A 94 6.66 -9.52 -15.96
CA PRO A 94 7.06 -8.13 -16.16
C PRO A 94 5.89 -7.14 -16.22
N TRP A 95 4.79 -7.50 -16.88
CA TRP A 95 3.61 -6.63 -17.01
C TRP A 95 3.00 -6.30 -15.65
N HIS A 96 3.01 -7.26 -14.72
CA HIS A 96 2.42 -7.11 -13.40
C HIS A 96 3.23 -6.13 -12.56
N GLY A 97 4.56 -6.20 -12.61
CA GLY A 97 5.38 -5.21 -11.93
C GLY A 97 5.37 -3.84 -12.61
N VAL A 98 5.18 -3.73 -13.95
CA VAL A 98 4.91 -2.43 -14.59
C VAL A 98 3.60 -1.84 -14.08
N LEU A 99 2.52 -2.62 -14.01
CA LEU A 99 1.24 -2.19 -13.47
C LEU A 99 1.40 -1.60 -12.06
N GLY A 100 2.14 -2.29 -11.19
CA GLY A 100 2.40 -1.83 -9.83
C GLY A 100 3.23 -0.56 -9.76
N LEU A 101 4.25 -0.41 -10.62
CA LEU A 101 5.05 0.82 -10.70
C LEU A 101 4.24 2.02 -11.22
N VAL A 102 3.38 1.81 -12.23
CA VAL A 102 2.48 2.88 -12.71
C VAL A 102 1.49 3.28 -11.63
N ALA A 103 0.89 2.31 -10.93
CA ALA A 103 0.03 2.59 -9.79
C ALA A 103 0.77 3.36 -8.69
N ALA A 104 2.04 3.03 -8.42
CA ALA A 104 2.86 3.76 -7.45
C ALA A 104 3.10 5.22 -7.84
N VAL A 105 3.44 5.47 -9.11
CA VAL A 105 3.64 6.84 -9.63
C VAL A 105 2.35 7.65 -9.50
N LEU A 106 1.20 7.07 -9.88
CA LEU A 106 -0.09 7.74 -9.76
C LEU A 106 -0.41 8.10 -8.31
N GLN A 107 -0.21 7.16 -7.37
CA GLN A 107 -0.49 7.39 -5.96
C GLN A 107 0.46 8.40 -5.33
N PHE A 108 1.75 8.31 -5.63
CA PHE A 108 2.73 9.28 -5.15
C PHE A 108 2.48 10.69 -5.70
N SER A 109 2.11 10.79 -6.98
CA SER A 109 1.77 12.06 -7.61
C SER A 109 0.51 12.66 -6.98
N SER A 110 -0.53 11.85 -6.77
CA SER A 110 -1.75 12.28 -6.09
C SER A 110 -1.47 12.78 -4.67
N ALA A 111 -0.62 12.08 -3.92
CA ALA A 111 -0.25 12.46 -2.55
C ALA A 111 0.63 13.72 -2.49
N THR A 112 1.56 13.90 -3.43
CA THR A 112 2.41 15.11 -3.48
C THR A 112 1.59 16.34 -3.87
N LEU A 113 0.53 16.16 -4.66
CA LEU A 113 -0.39 17.20 -5.08
C LEU A 113 -1.56 17.39 -4.09
N ALA A 114 -1.52 16.79 -2.89
CA ALA A 114 -2.61 16.81 -1.90
C ALA A 114 -3.14 18.22 -1.62
N TYR A 115 -2.25 19.21 -1.46
CA TYR A 115 -2.63 20.60 -1.23
C TYR A 115 -3.56 21.15 -2.34
N TRP A 116 -3.25 20.83 -3.59
CA TRP A 116 -4.04 21.24 -4.76
C TRP A 116 -5.32 20.41 -4.92
N VAL A 117 -5.28 19.13 -4.55
CA VAL A 117 -6.43 18.21 -4.60
C VAL A 117 -7.52 18.64 -3.61
N ILE A 118 -7.13 18.95 -2.36
CA ILE A 118 -8.05 19.35 -1.29
C ILE A 118 -8.61 20.75 -1.55
N GLY A 119 -7.80 21.67 -2.11
CA GLY A 119 -8.22 23.05 -2.37
C GLY A 119 -9.10 23.26 -3.61
N ASN A 120 -8.96 22.46 -4.66
CA ASN A 120 -9.57 22.74 -5.97
C ASN A 120 -10.46 21.64 -6.55
N GLY A 121 -10.68 20.52 -5.83
CA GLY A 121 -11.65 19.47 -6.19
C GLY A 121 -11.79 19.21 -7.69
N GLY A 122 -10.82 18.49 -8.29
CA GLY A 122 -10.74 18.37 -9.75
C GLY A 122 -10.11 17.09 -10.27
N VAL A 123 -9.72 17.08 -11.55
CA VAL A 123 -9.13 15.95 -12.31
C VAL A 123 -7.97 15.25 -11.57
N LEU A 124 -7.25 15.97 -10.71
CA LEU A 124 -6.16 15.41 -9.89
C LEU A 124 -6.63 14.32 -8.90
N GLY A 125 -7.89 14.35 -8.44
CA GLY A 125 -8.49 13.27 -7.65
C GLY A 125 -8.67 11.98 -8.46
N LEU A 126 -8.88 12.08 -9.78
CA LEU A 126 -9.00 10.92 -10.67
C LEU A 126 -7.67 10.16 -10.81
N LEU A 127 -6.53 10.84 -10.66
CA LEU A 127 -5.22 10.18 -10.67
C LEU A 127 -5.08 9.21 -9.49
N GLY A 128 -5.44 9.66 -8.29
CA GLY A 128 -5.45 8.82 -7.09
C GLY A 128 -6.44 7.66 -7.22
N LEU A 129 -7.64 7.91 -7.75
CA LEU A 129 -8.63 6.87 -8.01
C LEU A 129 -8.13 5.83 -9.02
N LEU A 130 -7.54 6.26 -10.12
CA LEU A 130 -6.99 5.36 -11.13
C LEU A 130 -5.85 4.52 -10.55
N GLY A 131 -4.92 5.16 -9.84
CA GLY A 131 -3.84 4.46 -9.14
C GLY A 131 -4.36 3.45 -8.12
N TRP A 132 -5.46 3.78 -7.43
CA TRP A 132 -6.13 2.88 -6.49
C TRP A 132 -6.75 1.67 -7.19
N LEU A 133 -7.46 1.86 -8.29
CA LEU A 133 -8.05 0.76 -9.07
C LEU A 133 -6.97 -0.17 -9.63
N MET A 134 -5.87 0.40 -10.16
CA MET A 134 -4.73 -0.38 -10.61
C MET A 134 -4.08 -1.16 -9.47
N TRP A 135 -3.97 -0.56 -8.28
CA TRP A 135 -3.50 -1.26 -7.09
C TRP A 135 -4.41 -2.43 -6.70
N VAL A 136 -5.74 -2.31 -6.80
CA VAL A 136 -6.67 -3.42 -6.51
C VAL A 136 -6.41 -4.60 -7.45
N VAL A 137 -6.33 -4.34 -8.75
CA VAL A 137 -6.00 -5.37 -9.75
C VAL A 137 -4.64 -5.99 -9.45
N TRP A 138 -3.66 -5.16 -9.11
CA TRP A 138 -2.33 -5.61 -8.73
C TRP A 138 -2.38 -6.52 -7.49
N LEU A 139 -3.10 -6.14 -6.44
CA LEU A 139 -3.18 -6.92 -5.21
C LEU A 139 -3.80 -8.29 -5.44
N VAL A 140 -4.89 -8.36 -6.22
CA VAL A 140 -5.58 -9.62 -6.54
C VAL A 140 -4.64 -10.56 -7.31
N VAL A 141 -4.00 -10.06 -8.36
CA VAL A 141 -3.09 -10.86 -9.18
C VAL A 141 -1.90 -11.35 -8.36
N TYR A 142 -1.29 -10.49 -7.55
CA TYR A 142 -0.17 -10.87 -6.67
C TYR A 142 -0.61 -11.92 -5.64
N GLY A 143 -1.79 -11.75 -5.04
CA GLY A 143 -2.36 -12.72 -4.11
C GLY A 143 -2.56 -14.09 -4.74
N VAL A 144 -3.09 -14.15 -5.97
CA VAL A 144 -3.24 -15.41 -6.72
C VAL A 144 -1.88 -16.06 -7.00
N VAL A 145 -0.87 -15.28 -7.39
CA VAL A 145 0.49 -15.77 -7.61
C VAL A 145 1.06 -16.39 -6.34
N LEU A 146 0.92 -15.73 -5.19
CA LEU A 146 1.40 -16.26 -3.90
C LEU A 146 0.71 -17.57 -3.51
N ILE A 147 -0.61 -17.65 -3.68
CA ILE A 147 -1.37 -18.87 -3.36
C ILE A 147 -0.90 -20.02 -4.26
N ARG A 148 -0.71 -19.78 -5.56
CA ARG A 148 -0.21 -20.81 -6.48
C ARG A 148 1.21 -21.24 -6.14
N HIS A 149 2.08 -20.30 -5.80
CA HIS A 149 3.45 -20.59 -5.42
C HIS A 149 3.55 -21.48 -4.17
N ASP A 150 2.70 -21.25 -3.18
CA ASP A 150 2.63 -22.11 -1.98
C ASP A 150 2.14 -23.53 -2.30
N LEU A 151 1.12 -23.67 -3.16
CA LEU A 151 0.62 -24.96 -3.62
C LEU A 151 1.67 -25.77 -4.40
N GLU A 152 2.51 -25.09 -5.19
CA GLU A 152 3.61 -25.70 -5.95
C GLU A 152 4.83 -26.03 -5.10
N THR A 153 4.89 -25.52 -3.86
CA THR A 153 5.97 -25.76 -2.90
C THR A 153 5.46 -26.49 -1.65
N PRO A 154 4.85 -27.69 -1.74
CA PRO A 154 4.37 -28.37 -0.55
C PRO A 154 5.56 -28.84 0.31
N GLY A 155 5.70 -28.24 1.50
CA GLY A 155 6.45 -28.86 2.61
C GLY A 155 7.52 -28.00 3.28
N ARG A 156 7.11 -27.20 4.26
CA ARG A 156 7.92 -26.89 5.46
C ARG A 156 7.07 -26.90 6.74
N VAL A 157 6.31 -27.98 6.93
CA VAL A 157 5.99 -28.45 8.28
C VAL A 157 6.77 -29.75 8.49
N ARG A 158 8.08 -29.63 8.75
CA ARG A 158 8.79 -30.64 9.53
C ARG A 158 8.84 -30.09 10.94
N ILE A 159 7.82 -30.43 11.72
CA ILE A 159 7.97 -30.47 13.17
C ILE A 159 8.93 -31.63 13.40
N ALA A 160 10.20 -31.31 13.63
CA ALA A 160 11.13 -32.27 14.20
C ALA A 160 10.78 -32.37 15.68
N VAL A 161 10.15 -33.49 16.05
CA VAL A 161 10.20 -34.04 17.41
C VAL A 161 11.20 -35.18 17.37
#